data_AF-A0A2W6Y6B4-F1
#
_entry.id   AF-A0A2W6Y6B4-F1
#
_cell.length_a   1.000
_cell.length_b   1.000
_cell.length_c   1.000
_cell.angle_alpha   90.00
_cell.angle_beta   90.00
_cell.angle_gamma   90.00
#
_symmetry.space_group_name_H-M   'P 1'
#
loop_
_entity.id
_entity.type
_entity.pdbx_description
1 polymer ?
#
loop_
_entity_poly.entity_id
_entity_poly.type
_entity_poly.pdbx_seq_one_letter_code
_entity_poly.pdbx_strand_id
1 'polypeptide(L)'
;MDLGSKKNLMFFFLLLTLSFTSAQAIEEEVTNKSCECISAKISDQGQISKAEIQKCISKSGDEVLKSKDPQEVKRITGNIQQFVERLKVIYKNVSEKCLPKQDN
;
A
#
# COMPACT_ATOMS: atom_id res chain seq x y z
N MET A 1 24.05 -5.00 -33.74
CA MET A 1 23.52 -5.11 -32.36
C MET A 1 22.79 -6.43 -32.24
N ASP A 2 23.31 -7.30 -31.37
CA ASP A 2 23.03 -8.72 -31.29
C ASP A 2 21.56 -9.04 -30.94
N LEU A 3 20.96 -9.99 -31.66
CA LEU A 3 19.55 -10.36 -31.52
C LEU A 3 19.25 -10.99 -30.14
N GLY A 4 20.26 -11.53 -29.46
CA GLY A 4 20.17 -12.01 -28.08
C GLY A 4 19.98 -10.91 -27.03
N SER A 5 20.50 -9.70 -27.30
CA SER A 5 20.42 -8.55 -26.38
C SER A 5 19.00 -7.98 -26.29
N LYS A 6 18.25 -7.94 -27.40
CA LYS A 6 16.85 -7.48 -27.43
C LYS A 6 15.90 -8.39 -26.65
N LYS A 7 16.08 -9.72 -26.72
CA LYS A 7 15.26 -10.68 -25.97
C LYS A 7 15.48 -10.54 -24.47
N ASN A 8 16.73 -10.45 -24.02
CA ASN A 8 17.03 -10.22 -22.60
C ASN A 8 16.51 -8.86 -22.13
N LEU A 9 16.66 -7.80 -22.92
CA LEU A 9 16.12 -6.47 -22.57
C LEU A 9 14.58 -6.49 -22.44
N MET A 10 13.88 -7.22 -23.32
CA MET A 10 12.43 -7.40 -23.22
C MET A 10 12.03 -8.18 -21.97
N PHE A 11 12.73 -9.25 -21.62
CA PHE A 11 12.49 -10.00 -20.39
C PHE A 11 12.74 -9.15 -19.14
N PHE A 12 13.81 -8.34 -19.12
CA PHE A 12 14.07 -7.40 -18.03
C PHE A 12 12.96 -6.34 -17.91
N PHE A 13 12.46 -5.82 -19.03
CA PHE A 13 11.36 -4.85 -19.04
C PHE A 13 10.04 -5.48 -18.54
N LEU A 14 9.78 -6.75 -18.91
CA LEU A 14 8.61 -7.50 -18.45
C LEU A 14 8.67 -7.82 -16.94
N LEU A 15 9.87 -8.15 -16.43
CA LEU A 15 10.08 -8.39 -14.99
C LEU A 15 9.97 -7.11 -14.17
N LEU A 16 10.40 -5.97 -14.72
CA LEU A 16 10.28 -4.65 -14.08
C LEU A 16 8.82 -4.22 -13.93
N THR A 17 7.96 -4.45 -14.93
CA THR A 17 6.54 -4.11 -14.84
C THR A 17 5.80 -4.98 -13.82
N LEU A 18 6.09 -6.29 -13.77
CA LEU A 18 5.52 -7.21 -12.77
C LEU A 18 5.94 -6.88 -11.32
N SER A 19 7.18 -6.41 -11.15
CA SER A 19 7.72 -6.07 -9.82
C SER A 19 7.16 -4.75 -9.27
N PHE A 20 6.76 -3.83 -10.15
CA PHE A 20 6.15 -2.55 -9.79
C PHE A 20 4.65 -2.67 -9.48
N THR A 21 3.93 -3.53 -10.19
CA THR A 21 2.48 -3.73 -9.98
C THR A 21 2.18 -4.42 -8.65
N SER A 22 2.97 -5.41 -8.22
CA SER A 22 2.81 -6.07 -6.91
C SER A 22 2.95 -5.11 -5.73
N ALA A 23 3.91 -4.20 -5.83
CA ALA A 23 4.16 -3.16 -4.84
C ALA A 23 2.97 -2.18 -4.68
N GLN A 24 2.39 -1.75 -5.80
CA GLN A 24 1.19 -0.90 -5.81
C GLN A 24 -0.05 -1.67 -5.33
N ALA A 25 -0.15 -2.96 -5.63
CA ALA A 25 -1.24 -3.81 -5.16
C ALA A 25 -1.30 -3.92 -3.63
N ILE A 26 -0.14 -3.97 -2.95
CA ILE A 26 -0.10 -4.03 -1.48
C ILE A 26 -0.53 -2.70 -0.85
N GLU A 27 -0.07 -1.57 -1.38
CA GLU A 27 -0.51 -0.25 -0.90
C GLU A 27 -2.01 -0.06 -1.09
N GLU A 28 -2.55 -0.51 -2.23
CA GLU A 28 -3.98 -0.49 -2.52
C GLU A 28 -4.78 -1.41 -1.60
N GLU A 29 -4.31 -2.64 -1.36
CA GLU A 29 -4.97 -3.58 -0.46
C GLU A 29 -4.99 -3.06 0.99
N VAL A 30 -3.87 -2.50 1.47
CA VAL A 30 -3.81 -1.85 2.79
C VAL A 30 -4.75 -0.66 2.83
N THR A 31 -4.79 0.15 1.77
CA THR A 31 -5.72 1.29 1.68
C THR A 31 -7.16 0.81 1.81
N ASN A 32 -7.60 -0.17 1.03
CA ASN A 32 -8.99 -0.65 1.02
C ASN A 32 -9.40 -1.20 2.39
N LYS A 33 -8.57 -2.05 3.01
CA LYS A 33 -8.81 -2.54 4.38
C LYS A 33 -8.84 -1.44 5.42
N SER A 34 -7.97 -0.43 5.27
CA SER A 34 -7.98 0.74 6.17
C SER A 34 -9.28 1.51 6.03
N CYS A 35 -9.79 1.66 4.81
CA CYS A 35 -11.05 2.34 4.55
C CYS A 35 -12.26 1.60 5.11
N GLU A 36 -12.27 0.28 5.06
CA GLU A 36 -13.30 -0.54 5.73
C GLU A 36 -13.29 -0.30 7.25
N CYS A 37 -12.10 -0.32 7.87
CA CYS A 37 -11.92 -0.03 9.30
C CYS A 37 -12.38 1.39 9.67
N ILE A 38 -12.01 2.38 8.86
CA ILE A 38 -12.38 3.79 9.07
C ILE A 38 -13.88 4.00 8.91
N SER A 39 -14.48 3.42 7.85
CA SER A 39 -15.91 3.52 7.60
C SER A 39 -16.71 2.92 8.76
N ALA A 40 -16.31 1.75 9.24
CA ALA A 40 -16.93 1.13 10.41
C ALA A 40 -16.84 2.02 11.67
N LYS A 41 -15.70 2.69 11.87
CA LYS A 41 -15.49 3.63 12.99
C LYS A 41 -16.36 4.87 12.89
N ILE A 42 -16.41 5.49 11.71
CA ILE A 42 -17.27 6.67 11.45
C ILE A 42 -18.74 6.29 11.62
N SER A 43 -19.17 5.12 11.14
CA SER A 43 -20.56 4.66 11.31
C SER A 43 -20.95 4.45 12.77
N ASP A 44 -20.01 4.00 13.62
CA ASP A 44 -20.24 3.74 15.04
C ASP A 44 -20.17 5.03 15.90
N GLN A 45 -19.20 5.90 15.62
CA GLN A 45 -18.84 7.03 16.50
C GLN A 45 -19.16 8.41 15.90
N GLY A 46 -19.58 8.48 14.64
CA GLY A 46 -19.90 9.72 13.90
C GLY A 46 -18.68 10.54 13.46
N GLN A 47 -17.51 10.29 14.05
CA GLN A 47 -16.25 10.96 13.76
C GLN A 47 -15.08 9.99 13.95
N ILE A 48 -13.91 10.34 13.41
CA ILE A 48 -12.70 9.55 13.58
C ILE A 48 -11.49 10.45 13.84
N SER A 49 -10.69 10.09 14.83
CA SER A 49 -9.47 10.81 15.16
C SER A 49 -8.29 10.37 14.28
N LYS A 50 -7.25 11.21 14.18
CA LYS A 50 -5.99 10.86 13.51
C LYS A 50 -5.34 9.60 14.10
N ALA A 51 -5.44 9.42 15.42
CA ALA A 51 -4.91 8.23 16.10
C ALA A 51 -5.64 6.95 15.69
N GLU A 52 -6.96 7.04 15.48
CA GLU A 52 -7.77 5.91 15.01
C GLU A 52 -7.51 5.60 13.53
N ILE A 53 -7.33 6.63 12.70
CA ILE A 53 -6.89 6.46 11.30
C ILE A 53 -5.55 5.72 11.26
N GLN A 54 -4.57 6.18 12.05
CA GLN A 54 -3.27 5.52 12.17
C GLN A 54 -3.40 4.07 12.64
N LYS A 55 -4.27 3.81 13.62
CA LYS A 55 -4.53 2.45 14.12
C LYS A 55 -5.14 1.55 13.04
N CYS A 56 -6.09 2.06 12.25
CA CYS A 56 -6.67 1.33 11.12
C CYS A 56 -5.62 1.01 10.05
N ILE A 57 -4.76 1.97 9.71
CA ILE A 57 -3.66 1.78 8.75
C ILE A 57 -2.66 0.75 9.26
N SER A 58 -2.19 0.86 10.51
CA SER A 58 -1.24 -0.09 11.10
C SER A 58 -1.81 -1.50 11.16
N LYS A 59 -3.06 -1.67 11.64
CA LYS A 59 -3.71 -2.98 11.71
C LYS A 59 -3.87 -3.59 10.31
N SER A 60 -4.30 -2.80 9.34
CA SER A 60 -4.47 -3.27 7.95
C SER A 60 -3.13 -3.62 7.31
N GLY A 61 -2.09 -2.83 7.57
CA GLY A 61 -0.72 -3.12 7.15
C GLY A 61 -0.23 -4.46 7.70
N ASP A 62 -0.40 -4.71 9.00
CA ASP A 62 -0.01 -5.96 9.64
C ASP A 62 -0.78 -7.16 9.07
N GLU A 63 -2.09 -7.03 8.85
CA GLU A 63 -2.90 -8.09 8.25
C GLU A 63 -2.46 -8.43 6.82
N VAL A 64 -2.28 -7.41 5.98
CA VAL A 64 -1.86 -7.60 4.60
C VAL A 64 -0.48 -8.23 4.55
N LEU A 65 0.50 -7.68 5.31
CA LEU A 65 1.85 -8.23 5.33
C LEU A 65 1.88 -9.68 5.84
N LYS A 66 1.08 -10.05 6.84
CA LYS A 66 0.98 -11.44 7.32
C LYS A 66 0.42 -12.41 6.29
N SER A 67 -0.34 -11.93 5.31
CA SER A 67 -0.88 -12.74 4.22
C SER A 67 0.07 -12.91 3.03
N LYS A 68 1.20 -12.19 3.00
CA LYS A 68 2.18 -12.24 1.91
C LYS A 68 3.32 -13.21 2.21
N ASP A 69 4.05 -13.58 1.15
CA ASP A 69 5.25 -14.41 1.27
C ASP A 69 6.32 -13.71 2.13
N PRO A 70 7.02 -14.41 3.04
CA PRO A 70 8.04 -13.81 3.90
C PRO A 70 9.17 -13.10 3.16
N GLN A 71 9.58 -13.56 1.97
CA GLN A 71 10.60 -12.89 1.17
C GLN A 71 10.07 -11.57 0.61
N GLU A 72 8.80 -11.54 0.22
CA GLU A 72 8.14 -10.33 -0.23
C GLU A 72 7.99 -9.31 0.90
N VAL A 73 7.56 -9.75 2.10
CA VAL A 73 7.51 -8.90 3.30
C VAL A 73 8.89 -8.32 3.61
N LYS A 74 9.94 -9.13 3.55
CA LYS A 74 11.33 -8.70 3.77
C LYS A 74 11.79 -7.69 2.72
N ARG A 75 11.40 -7.86 1.45
CA ARG A 75 11.69 -6.89 0.38
C ARG A 75 11.04 -5.53 0.65
N ILE A 76 9.79 -5.53 1.13
CA ILE A 76 9.00 -4.32 1.37
C ILE A 76 9.49 -3.58 2.61
N THR A 77 9.78 -4.32 3.68
CA THR A 77 10.16 -3.76 5.00
C THR A 77 11.67 -3.58 5.17
N GLY A 78 12.48 -4.25 4.34
CA GLY A 78 13.94 -4.26 4.46
C GLY A 78 14.63 -2.95 4.07
N ASN A 79 13.96 -2.08 3.31
CA ASN A 79 14.41 -0.72 3.08
C ASN A 79 13.47 0.27 3.78
N ILE A 80 13.93 0.79 4.93
CA ILE A 80 13.11 1.65 5.78
C ILE A 80 12.68 2.95 5.08
N GLN A 81 13.53 3.51 4.21
CA GLN A 81 13.21 4.74 3.51
C GLN A 81 12.12 4.52 2.48
N GLN A 82 12.22 3.44 1.69
CA GLN A 82 11.13 3.05 0.79
C GLN A 82 9.86 2.72 1.56
N PHE A 83 9.96 1.98 2.67
CA PHE A 83 8.80 1.63 3.49
C PHE A 83 8.05 2.88 4.01
N VAL A 84 8.78 3.90 4.47
CA VAL A 84 8.20 5.18 4.88
C VAL A 84 7.49 5.89 3.72
N GLU A 85 8.07 5.91 2.52
CA GLU A 85 7.40 6.49 1.34
C GLU A 85 6.10 5.74 1.00
N ARG A 86 6.10 4.40 1.08
CA ARG A 86 4.89 3.60 0.88
C ARG A 86 3.81 3.92 1.91
N LEU A 87 4.19 4.10 3.18
CA LEU A 87 3.26 4.53 4.22
C LEU A 87 2.67 5.90 3.91
N LYS A 88 3.47 6.87 3.43
CA LYS A 88 2.95 8.18 3.00
C LYS A 88 1.91 8.06 1.90
N VAL A 89 2.15 7.18 0.91
CA VAL A 89 1.20 6.90 -0.17
C VAL A 89 -0.10 6.33 0.39
N ILE A 90 -0.03 5.35 1.31
CA ILE A 90 -1.21 4.78 1.96
C ILE A 90 -1.99 5.86 2.72
N TYR A 91 -1.32 6.69 3.53
CA TYR A 91 -1.97 7.78 4.27
C TYR A 91 -2.65 8.78 3.34
N LYS A 92 -1.99 9.15 2.23
CA LYS A 92 -2.57 10.03 1.21
C LYS A 92 -3.81 9.39 0.60
N ASN A 93 -3.73 8.14 0.15
CA ASN A 93 -4.83 7.43 -0.48
C ASN A 93 -6.03 7.28 0.47
N VAL A 94 -5.79 6.93 1.74
CA VAL A 94 -6.83 6.85 2.76
C VAL A 94 -7.51 8.21 2.96
N SER A 95 -6.74 9.28 3.02
CA SER A 95 -7.27 10.64 3.21
C SER A 95 -8.12 11.08 2.03
N GLU A 96 -7.70 10.76 0.81
CA GLU A 96 -8.40 11.16 -0.42
C GLU A 96 -9.64 10.30 -0.72
N LYS A 97 -9.57 8.99 -0.44
CA LYS A 97 -10.61 8.04 -0.85
C LYS A 97 -11.68 7.80 0.22
N CYS A 98 -11.34 7.98 1.50
CA CYS A 98 -12.10 7.34 2.58
C CYS A 98 -12.47 8.26 3.73
N LEU A 99 -11.82 9.42 3.84
CA LEU A 99 -12.24 10.46 4.76
C LEU A 99 -13.25 11.38 4.05
N PRO A 100 -14.32 11.83 4.74
CA PRO A 100 -15.17 12.87 4.21
C PRO A 100 -14.32 14.11 3.93
N LYS A 101 -14.53 14.75 2.77
CA LYS A 101 -13.86 16.01 2.45
C LYS A 101 -14.24 17.01 3.54
N GLN A 102 -13.24 17.52 4.24
CA GLN A 102 -13.43 18.71 5.06
C GLN A 102 -13.58 19.87 4.08
N ASP A 103 -14.82 20.18 3.69
CA ASP A 103 -15.15 21.48 3.13
C ASP A 103 -14.91 22.49 4.27
N ASN A 104 -13.85 23.30 4.14
CA ASN A 104 -13.64 24.48 4.98
C ASN A 104 -14.66 25.56 4.64
#